data_AF-A0A7W9WYU2-F1
#
_entry.id   AF-A0A7W9WYU2-F1
#
_cell.length_a   1.000
_cell.length_b   1.000
_cell.length_c   1.000
_cell.angle_alpha   90.00
_cell.angle_beta   90.00
_cell.angle_gamma   90.00
#
_symmetry.space_group_name_H-M   'P 1'
#
loop_
_entity.id
_entity.type
_entity.pdbx_description
1 polymer ?
#
loop_
_entity_poly.entity_id
_entity_poly.type
_entity_poly.pdbx_seq_one_letter_code
_entity_poly.pdbx_strand_id
1 'polypeptide(L)'
;MTRIAPVALLLAAALALPAQAAVTFSWQQVSTSSSMPTGLNLELAFSDEAVTAGALSLDISNDCHMGPPCLDPQSSLLSMRYWFDDPYIGGQHNLIDYGYRAQPRNYYDRIVMDVTFLAGGLLGGSIFASDGNSDFQMVSEGALFSVVTANSDEPYGCGWQYPDCSGASGMLVSAAQEASEVPEPATGAIVGLGLVAAWCARRRQRPARSSA
;
A
#
# COMPACT_ATOMS: atom_id res chain seq x y z
N MET A 1 17.64 -52.27 10.61
CA MET A 1 16.25 -51.90 10.29
C MET A 1 15.83 -50.91 11.35
N THR A 2 15.85 -49.60 11.10
CA THR A 2 14.76 -48.72 10.60
C THR A 2 15.42 -47.37 10.23
N ARG A 3 15.40 -46.86 8.98
CA ARG A 3 14.32 -46.15 8.23
C ARG A 3 13.57 -45.15 9.12
N ILE A 4 13.39 -43.85 8.85
CA ILE A 4 13.51 -42.99 7.66
C ILE A 4 13.36 -41.54 8.21
N ALA A 5 14.21 -40.59 7.82
CA ALA A 5 13.87 -39.17 7.84
C ALA A 5 12.96 -38.89 6.63
N PRO A 6 11.78 -38.23 6.76
CA PRO A 6 11.73 -36.80 6.46
C PRO A 6 10.49 -36.10 7.07
N VAL A 7 10.58 -35.53 8.28
CA VAL A 7 9.50 -34.64 8.78
C VAL A 7 9.90 -33.17 8.69
N ALA A 8 11.21 -32.87 8.62
CA ALA A 8 11.71 -31.51 8.56
C ALA A 8 11.54 -30.81 7.20
N LEU A 9 11.30 -31.54 6.10
CA LEU A 9 11.20 -30.94 4.75
C LEU A 9 9.79 -30.44 4.40
N LEU A 10 8.74 -30.85 5.12
CA LEU A 10 7.34 -30.50 4.79
C LEU A 10 6.87 -29.20 5.45
N LEU A 11 7.55 -28.68 6.48
CA LEU A 11 7.20 -27.39 7.09
C LEU A 11 7.80 -26.18 6.35
N ALA A 12 8.85 -26.36 5.54
CA ALA A 12 9.46 -25.27 4.78
C ALA A 12 8.69 -24.93 3.49
N ALA A 13 7.90 -25.86 2.96
CA ALA A 13 7.15 -25.66 1.71
C ALA A 13 5.77 -24.99 1.91
N ALA A 14 5.26 -24.92 3.15
CA ALA A 14 3.95 -24.33 3.45
C ALA A 14 4.00 -22.81 3.76
N LEU A 15 5.20 -22.22 3.87
CA LEU A 15 5.39 -20.79 4.14
C LEU A 15 5.86 -19.99 2.91
N ALA A 16 6.08 -20.64 1.78
CA ALA A 16 6.37 -19.99 0.50
C ALA A 16 5.08 -19.64 -0.26
N LEU A 17 4.07 -19.13 0.45
CA LEU A 17 3.10 -18.30 -0.25
C LEU A 17 3.88 -17.08 -0.74
N PRO A 18 3.77 -16.68 -2.02
CA PRO A 18 4.26 -15.37 -2.41
C PRO A 18 3.44 -14.39 -1.57
N ALA A 19 4.02 -13.87 -0.49
CA ALA A 19 3.62 -12.56 -0.04
C ALA A 19 3.95 -11.67 -1.23
N GLN A 20 2.96 -11.39 -2.09
CA GLN A 20 3.06 -10.28 -3.02
C GLN A 20 3.28 -9.08 -2.12
N ALA A 21 4.52 -8.58 -2.04
CA ALA A 21 4.76 -7.42 -1.23
C ALA A 21 4.01 -6.28 -1.92
N ALA A 22 3.10 -5.68 -1.17
CA ALA A 22 2.38 -4.52 -1.62
C ALA A 22 3.28 -3.31 -1.37
N VAL A 23 3.51 -2.50 -2.40
CA VAL A 23 4.14 -1.19 -2.26
C VAL A 23 3.02 -0.17 -2.08
N THR A 24 2.91 0.34 -0.86
CA THR A 24 1.89 1.34 -0.50
C THR A 24 2.44 2.74 -0.70
N PHE A 25 1.69 3.58 -1.41
CA PHE A 25 1.89 5.03 -1.54
C PHE A 25 0.81 5.77 -0.78
N SER A 26 1.21 6.74 0.04
CA SER A 26 0.31 7.55 0.85
C SER A 26 0.41 9.03 0.50
N TRP A 27 -0.72 9.73 0.56
CA TRP A 27 -0.80 11.16 0.31
C TRP A 27 -0.05 11.96 1.38
N GLN A 28 0.83 12.85 0.93
CA GLN A 28 1.48 13.86 1.75
C GLN A 28 1.13 15.24 1.18
N GLN A 29 0.31 15.99 1.92
CA GLN A 29 -0.16 17.30 1.47
C GLN A 29 0.99 18.32 1.40
N VAL A 30 1.05 19.03 0.27
CA VAL A 30 2.02 20.12 0.01
C VAL A 30 1.34 21.49 0.09
N SER A 31 0.14 21.63 -0.48
CA SER A 31 -0.66 22.85 -0.37
C SER A 31 -2.14 22.57 -0.15
N THR A 32 -2.79 23.46 0.58
CA THR A 32 -4.24 23.45 0.78
C THR A 32 -4.94 24.29 -0.28
N SER A 33 -6.25 24.11 -0.41
CA SER A 33 -7.15 24.95 -1.20
C SER A 33 -8.32 25.38 -0.35
N SER A 34 -8.78 26.63 -0.51
CA SER A 34 -9.96 27.13 0.19
C SER A 34 -11.26 26.49 -0.29
N SER A 35 -11.25 25.86 -1.46
CA SER A 35 -12.42 25.13 -1.97
C SER A 35 -12.42 23.66 -1.58
N MET A 36 -11.47 23.20 -0.75
CA MET A 36 -11.40 21.81 -0.30
C MET A 36 -11.44 21.70 1.23
N PRO A 37 -12.01 20.60 1.77
CA PRO A 37 -11.85 20.24 3.17
C PRO A 37 -10.39 19.95 3.51
N THR A 38 -10.05 20.08 4.78
CA THR A 38 -8.79 19.56 5.32
C THR A 38 -8.86 18.04 5.48
N GLY A 39 -7.71 17.39 5.67
CA GLY A 39 -7.69 15.97 6.02
C GLY A 39 -7.95 15.04 4.84
N LEU A 40 -7.57 15.45 3.63
CA LEU A 40 -7.54 14.55 2.48
C LEU A 40 -6.53 13.42 2.74
N ASN A 41 -6.97 12.19 2.57
CA ASN A 41 -6.15 10.99 2.60
C ASN A 41 -6.32 10.21 1.31
N LEU A 42 -5.23 9.66 0.80
CA LEU A 42 -5.22 8.70 -0.31
C LEU A 42 -4.13 7.66 -0.04
N GLU A 43 -4.49 6.39 -0.11
CA GLU A 43 -3.60 5.24 -0.01
C GLU A 43 -3.77 4.37 -1.26
N LEU A 44 -2.67 4.04 -1.91
CA LEU A 44 -2.62 3.17 -3.07
C LEU A 44 -1.65 2.03 -2.80
N ALA A 45 -2.09 0.78 -2.97
CA ALA A 45 -1.22 -0.37 -2.87
C ALA A 45 -1.04 -1.00 -4.25
N PHE A 46 0.19 -1.09 -4.72
CA PHE A 46 0.53 -1.75 -5.97
C PHE A 46 1.31 -3.03 -5.72
N SER A 47 1.21 -3.99 -6.63
CA SER A 47 2.10 -5.17 -6.63
C SER A 47 3.55 -4.74 -6.92
N ASP A 48 4.53 -5.41 -6.32
CA ASP A 48 5.95 -5.25 -6.66
C ASP A 48 6.22 -5.34 -8.17
N GLU A 49 5.52 -6.22 -8.89
CA GLU A 49 5.69 -6.38 -10.34
C GLU A 49 5.30 -5.11 -11.10
N ALA A 50 4.22 -4.45 -10.71
CA ALA A 50 3.77 -3.20 -11.31
C ALA A 50 4.76 -2.06 -11.03
N VAL A 51 5.26 -1.96 -9.80
CA VAL A 51 6.28 -0.95 -9.44
C VAL A 51 7.58 -1.17 -10.22
N THR A 52 8.01 -2.43 -10.32
CA THR A 52 9.23 -2.82 -11.06
C THR A 52 9.10 -2.56 -12.56
N ALA A 53 7.90 -2.66 -13.12
CA ALA A 53 7.64 -2.31 -14.52
C ALA A 53 7.82 -0.79 -14.80
N GLY A 54 7.77 0.05 -13.77
CA GLY A 54 8.07 1.49 -13.84
C GLY A 54 6.92 2.38 -14.31
N ALA A 55 5.91 1.82 -14.98
CA ALA A 55 4.68 2.51 -15.33
C ALA A 55 3.49 1.56 -15.36
N LEU A 56 2.29 2.09 -15.14
CA LEU A 56 1.05 1.34 -15.13
C LEU A 56 -0.08 2.18 -15.75
N SER A 57 -0.76 1.60 -16.73
CA SER A 57 -2.03 2.10 -17.25
C SER A 57 -3.12 1.10 -16.94
N LEU A 58 -4.23 1.57 -16.35
CA LEU A 58 -5.39 0.77 -15.99
C LEU A 58 -6.69 1.52 -16.24
N ASP A 59 -7.72 0.79 -16.65
CA ASP A 59 -9.11 1.23 -16.72
C ASP A 59 -9.97 0.08 -16.23
N ILE A 60 -10.24 0.07 -14.92
CA ILE A 60 -11.05 -0.92 -14.24
C ILE A 60 -12.47 -0.39 -14.21
N SER A 61 -13.41 -1.16 -14.75
CA SER A 61 -14.85 -0.92 -14.58
C SER A 61 -15.48 -2.12 -13.87
N ASN A 62 -16.32 -1.86 -12.87
CA ASN A 62 -17.09 -2.88 -12.20
C ASN A 62 -18.51 -2.98 -12.77
N ASP A 63 -18.68 -3.87 -13.73
CA ASP A 63 -19.95 -4.06 -14.44
C ASP A 63 -20.83 -5.14 -13.78
N CYS A 64 -20.73 -5.35 -12.46
CA CYS A 64 -21.51 -6.36 -11.70
C CYS A 64 -23.02 -6.36 -12.03
N HIS A 65 -23.58 -5.21 -12.38
CA HIS A 65 -25.00 -5.08 -12.74
C HIS A 65 -25.35 -5.63 -14.14
N MET A 66 -24.37 -5.80 -15.03
CA MET A 66 -24.54 -6.20 -16.44
C MET A 66 -24.36 -7.71 -16.66
N GLY A 67 -24.00 -8.47 -15.62
CA GLY A 67 -23.73 -9.91 -15.67
C GLY A 67 -22.23 -10.26 -15.65
N PRO A 68 -21.87 -11.55 -15.61
CA PRO A 68 -20.47 -11.99 -15.54
C PRO A 68 -19.71 -11.85 -16.88
N PRO A 69 -18.37 -11.68 -16.85
CA PRO A 69 -17.52 -11.57 -15.66
C PRO A 69 -17.62 -10.17 -15.05
N CYS A 70 -17.77 -10.12 -13.73
CA CYS A 70 -18.02 -8.90 -12.99
C CYS A 70 -16.77 -8.25 -12.36
N LEU A 71 -15.60 -8.83 -12.60
CA LEU A 71 -14.32 -8.39 -12.06
C LEU A 71 -13.32 -8.31 -13.20
N ASP A 72 -12.60 -7.19 -13.28
CA ASP A 72 -11.46 -7.05 -14.17
C ASP A 72 -10.26 -7.88 -13.62
N PRO A 73 -9.76 -8.88 -14.38
CA PRO A 73 -8.62 -9.68 -13.96
C PRO A 73 -7.29 -8.91 -14.11
N GLN A 74 -7.05 -7.91 -13.24
CA GLN A 74 -5.77 -7.20 -13.12
C GLN A 74 -5.12 -7.48 -11.76
N SER A 75 -3.79 -7.59 -11.68
CA SER A 75 -3.09 -7.85 -10.40
C SER A 75 -2.11 -6.74 -10.01
N SER A 76 -2.20 -5.57 -10.64
CA SER A 76 -1.26 -4.46 -10.49
C SER A 76 -1.67 -3.52 -9.36
N LEU A 77 -2.95 -3.13 -9.29
CA LEU A 77 -3.52 -2.33 -8.19
C LEU A 77 -4.19 -3.27 -7.18
N LEU A 78 -3.63 -3.37 -5.99
CA LEU A 78 -4.07 -4.28 -4.93
C LEU A 78 -5.14 -3.66 -4.03
N SER A 79 -5.05 -2.35 -3.78
CA SER A 79 -6.09 -1.58 -3.08
C SER A 79 -5.97 -0.09 -3.36
N MET A 80 -7.08 0.62 -3.20
CA MET A 80 -7.11 2.09 -3.19
C MET A 80 -8.10 2.56 -2.13
N ARG A 81 -7.68 3.51 -1.30
CA ARG A 81 -8.55 4.14 -0.31
C ARG A 81 -8.40 5.65 -0.40
N TYR A 82 -9.52 6.35 -0.52
CA TYR A 82 -9.59 7.81 -0.57
C TYR A 82 -10.67 8.27 0.40
N TRP A 83 -10.37 9.25 1.25
CA TRP A 83 -11.36 9.82 2.17
C TRP A 83 -10.92 11.17 2.73
N PHE A 84 -11.85 11.90 3.34
CA PHE A 84 -11.57 13.04 4.19
C PHE A 84 -11.81 12.72 5.66
N ASP A 85 -10.88 13.11 6.53
CA ASP A 85 -11.09 13.14 7.97
C ASP A 85 -11.53 14.54 8.39
N ASP A 86 -12.80 14.69 8.77
CA ASP A 86 -13.32 15.95 9.31
C ASP A 86 -13.05 16.04 10.82
N PRO A 87 -12.34 17.08 11.31
CA PRO A 87 -11.96 17.19 12.71
C PRO A 87 -13.13 17.50 13.66
N TYR A 88 -14.28 17.94 13.13
CA TYR A 88 -15.46 18.35 13.90
C TYR A 88 -16.61 17.34 13.80
N ILE A 89 -16.70 16.66 12.66
CA ILE A 89 -17.77 15.73 12.31
C ILE A 89 -17.10 14.37 12.12
N GLY A 90 -16.68 13.76 13.22
CA GLY A 90 -15.85 12.55 13.19
C GLY A 90 -16.38 11.45 12.25
N GLY A 91 -15.47 10.74 11.59
CA GLY A 91 -15.78 9.75 10.57
C GLY A 91 -14.95 9.97 9.31
N GLN A 92 -14.95 8.98 8.41
CA GLN A 92 -14.39 9.09 7.07
C GLN A 92 -15.50 9.52 6.11
N HIS A 93 -15.31 10.63 5.41
CA HIS A 93 -16.27 11.17 4.43
C HIS A 93 -15.77 10.96 3.01
N ASN A 94 -16.71 10.84 2.06
CA ASN A 94 -16.46 10.58 0.64
C ASN A 94 -15.54 9.35 0.42
N LEU A 95 -15.72 8.31 1.24
CA LEU A 95 -14.86 7.14 1.24
C LEU A 95 -15.01 6.35 -0.06
N ILE A 96 -13.95 6.28 -0.85
CA ILE A 96 -13.81 5.29 -1.92
C ILE A 96 -12.83 4.23 -1.43
N ASP A 97 -13.26 2.97 -1.38
CA ASP A 97 -12.49 1.84 -0.87
C ASP A 97 -12.57 0.65 -1.82
N TYR A 98 -11.53 0.52 -2.62
CA TYR A 98 -11.33 -0.57 -3.58
C TYR A 98 -10.34 -1.60 -3.03
N GLY A 99 -10.72 -2.86 -3.14
CA GLY A 99 -9.82 -3.99 -2.93
C GLY A 99 -9.71 -4.86 -4.18
N TYR A 100 -8.54 -5.45 -4.40
CA TYR A 100 -8.34 -6.41 -5.48
C TYR A 100 -9.33 -7.57 -5.38
N ARG A 101 -10.08 -7.80 -6.48
CA ARG A 101 -11.19 -8.78 -6.56
C ARG A 101 -12.30 -8.55 -5.54
N ALA A 102 -12.39 -7.36 -4.95
CA ALA A 102 -13.54 -6.99 -4.14
C ALA A 102 -14.74 -6.73 -5.04
N GLN A 103 -15.92 -7.06 -4.52
CA GLN A 103 -17.17 -6.62 -5.13
C GLN A 103 -17.31 -5.10 -4.95
N PRO A 104 -17.97 -4.42 -5.90
CA PRO A 104 -18.17 -2.99 -5.77
C PRO A 104 -19.08 -2.73 -4.58
N ARG A 105 -18.83 -1.64 -3.85
CA ARG A 105 -19.69 -1.26 -2.73
C ARG A 105 -20.97 -0.60 -3.22
N ASN A 106 -20.86 0.15 -4.30
CA ASN A 106 -21.89 1.00 -4.86
C ASN A 106 -22.03 0.70 -6.38
N TYR A 107 -22.85 1.46 -7.10
CA TYR A 107 -23.06 1.23 -8.53
C TYR A 107 -21.94 1.88 -9.36
N TYR A 108 -21.36 1.13 -10.31
CA TYR A 108 -20.37 1.62 -11.28
C TYR A 108 -19.03 2.10 -10.70
N ASP A 109 -18.38 1.28 -9.87
CA ASP A 109 -16.99 1.53 -9.50
C ASP A 109 -16.12 1.60 -10.76
N ARG A 110 -15.43 2.72 -10.96
CA ARG A 110 -14.48 2.90 -12.05
C ARG A 110 -13.19 3.49 -11.53
N ILE A 111 -12.07 2.90 -11.94
CA ILE A 111 -10.74 3.39 -11.62
C ILE A 111 -9.96 3.51 -12.92
N VAL A 112 -9.50 4.71 -13.23
CA VAL A 112 -8.62 4.96 -14.39
C VAL A 112 -7.33 5.55 -13.86
N MET A 113 -6.20 4.93 -14.17
CA MET A 113 -4.89 5.47 -13.83
C MET A 113 -3.95 5.35 -15.02
N ASP A 114 -3.12 6.36 -15.19
CA ASP A 114 -1.92 6.32 -16.00
C ASP A 114 -0.80 6.91 -15.15
N VAL A 115 -0.03 6.03 -14.51
CA VAL A 115 0.95 6.39 -13.48
C VAL A 115 2.35 5.91 -13.81
N THR A 116 3.34 6.67 -13.37
CA THR A 116 4.76 6.35 -13.45
C THR A 116 5.33 6.27 -12.04
N PHE A 117 6.08 5.20 -11.75
CA PHE A 117 6.81 5.03 -10.51
C PHE A 117 8.14 5.76 -10.62
N LEU A 118 8.26 6.88 -9.91
CA LEU A 118 9.40 7.78 -9.97
C LEU A 118 10.48 7.37 -8.97
N ALA A 119 11.70 7.86 -9.22
CA ALA A 119 12.81 7.67 -8.30
C ALA A 119 12.49 8.23 -6.91
N GLY A 120 13.07 7.59 -5.88
CA GLY A 120 12.86 8.00 -4.50
C GLY A 120 11.46 7.68 -3.98
N GLY A 121 10.78 6.65 -4.51
CA GLY A 121 9.52 6.17 -3.93
C GLY A 121 8.34 7.12 -4.15
N LEU A 122 8.34 7.87 -5.24
CA LEU A 122 7.29 8.82 -5.58
C LEU A 122 6.43 8.30 -6.72
N LEU A 123 5.19 8.76 -6.80
CA LEU A 123 4.30 8.51 -7.94
C LEU A 123 4.12 9.79 -8.75
N GLY A 124 3.90 9.65 -10.05
CA GLY A 124 3.41 10.70 -10.93
C GLY A 124 2.39 10.15 -11.94
N GLY A 125 1.66 11.02 -12.62
CA GLY A 125 0.70 10.67 -13.65
C GLY A 125 -0.71 11.21 -13.37
N SER A 126 -1.72 10.42 -13.70
CA SER A 126 -3.13 10.75 -13.51
C SER A 126 -3.88 9.62 -12.83
N ILE A 127 -4.80 10.00 -11.94
CA ILE A 127 -5.65 9.07 -11.20
C ILE A 127 -7.08 9.64 -11.23
N PHE A 128 -8.01 8.81 -11.64
CA PHE A 128 -9.44 9.01 -11.50
C PHE A 128 -10.04 7.79 -10.79
N ALA A 129 -10.94 8.05 -9.86
CA ALA A 129 -11.75 7.01 -9.28
C ALA A 129 -13.16 7.51 -9.01
N SER A 130 -14.13 6.62 -9.15
CA SER A 130 -15.49 6.80 -8.69
C SER A 130 -16.01 5.50 -8.13
N ASP A 131 -16.79 5.58 -7.05
CA ASP A 131 -17.61 4.48 -6.56
C ASP A 131 -19.11 4.74 -6.83
N GLY A 132 -19.45 5.73 -7.67
CA GLY A 132 -20.84 6.12 -7.93
C GLY A 132 -21.51 6.96 -6.85
N ASN A 133 -20.96 7.06 -5.64
CA ASN A 133 -21.39 8.03 -4.61
C ASN A 133 -20.42 9.19 -4.47
N SER A 134 -19.14 8.93 -4.72
CA SER A 134 -18.06 9.91 -4.73
C SER A 134 -17.15 9.69 -5.94
N ASP A 135 -16.48 10.76 -6.35
CA ASP A 135 -15.42 10.69 -7.35
C ASP A 135 -14.31 11.69 -7.05
N PHE A 136 -13.12 11.40 -7.58
CA PHE A 136 -12.05 12.36 -7.65
C PHE A 136 -11.20 12.17 -8.91
N GLN A 137 -10.56 13.26 -9.31
CA GLN A 137 -9.53 13.27 -10.34
C GLN A 137 -8.33 14.08 -9.87
N MET A 138 -7.13 13.53 -10.07
CA MET A 138 -5.87 14.24 -9.85
C MET A 138 -4.89 13.99 -10.98
N VAL A 139 -4.06 14.99 -11.24
CA VAL A 139 -2.99 14.95 -12.25
C VAL A 139 -1.72 15.52 -11.66
N SER A 140 -0.55 15.02 -12.07
CA SER A 140 0.73 15.51 -11.57
C SER A 140 1.57 16.23 -12.62
N GLU A 141 2.37 17.19 -12.14
CA GLU A 141 3.56 17.66 -12.83
C GLU A 141 4.79 17.07 -12.09
N GLY A 142 5.43 16.08 -12.70
CA GLY A 142 6.42 15.26 -11.99
C GLY A 142 5.77 14.47 -10.85
N ALA A 143 6.25 14.65 -9.62
CA ALA A 143 5.71 13.99 -8.42
C ALA A 143 4.59 14.78 -7.71
N LEU A 144 4.34 16.03 -8.12
CA LEU A 144 3.37 16.91 -7.46
C LEU A 144 2.00 16.73 -8.10
N PHE A 145 1.10 16.03 -7.43
CA PHE A 145 -0.31 15.91 -7.81
C PHE A 145 -1.10 17.15 -7.40
N SER A 146 -2.03 17.54 -8.26
CA SER A 146 -3.08 18.51 -7.96
C SER A 146 -4.44 17.84 -8.13
N VAL A 147 -5.33 18.04 -7.16
CA VAL A 147 -6.73 17.62 -7.27
C VAL A 147 -7.43 18.52 -8.28
N VAL A 148 -7.86 17.94 -9.39
CA VAL A 148 -8.56 18.65 -10.48
C VAL A 148 -10.01 18.86 -10.09
N THR A 149 -10.64 17.80 -9.59
CA THR A 149 -12.01 17.81 -9.10
C THR A 149 -12.21 16.67 -8.11
N ALA A 150 -13.11 16.85 -7.16
CA ALA A 150 -13.64 15.80 -6.31
C ALA A 150 -15.09 16.15 -5.98
N ASN A 151 -15.96 15.14 -5.99
CA ASN A 151 -17.39 15.32 -5.79
C ASN A 151 -17.95 14.16 -4.95
N SER A 152 -19.10 14.41 -4.33
CA SER A 152 -19.82 13.41 -3.55
C SER A 152 -21.27 13.81 -3.31
N ASP A 153 -22.14 12.81 -3.21
CA ASP A 153 -23.53 12.98 -2.80
C ASP A 153 -23.68 13.10 -1.27
N GLU A 154 -22.59 12.95 -0.51
CA GLU A 154 -22.57 13.14 0.94
C GLU A 154 -22.67 14.63 1.34
N PRO A 155 -23.16 14.95 2.56
CA PRO A 155 -23.25 16.34 3.02
C PRO A 155 -21.88 16.96 3.39
N TYR A 156 -20.88 16.15 3.71
CA TYR A 156 -19.56 16.56 4.23
C TYR A 156 -18.42 16.19 3.28
N GLY A 157 -17.23 16.73 3.56
CA GLY A 157 -16.07 16.59 2.69
C GLY A 157 -16.31 17.23 1.32
N CYS A 158 -15.87 16.65 0.21
CA CYS A 158 -16.13 17.15 -1.14
C CYS A 158 -17.58 16.89 -1.63
N GLY A 159 -18.55 17.10 -0.75
CA GLY A 159 -19.98 17.02 -1.04
C GLY A 159 -20.65 18.38 -1.06
N TRP A 160 -21.86 18.51 -0.50
CA TRP A 160 -22.63 19.77 -0.53
C TRP A 160 -21.92 20.96 0.15
N GLN A 161 -21.03 20.69 1.10
CA GLN A 161 -20.24 21.71 1.78
C GLN A 161 -19.19 22.38 0.87
N TYR A 162 -18.65 21.64 -0.10
CA TYR A 162 -17.58 22.07 -1.00
C TYR A 162 -17.92 21.68 -2.46
N PRO A 163 -18.85 22.39 -3.12
CA PRO A 163 -19.34 22.01 -4.46
C PRO A 163 -18.30 22.20 -5.58
N ASP A 164 -17.25 22.97 -5.35
CA ASP A 164 -16.15 23.22 -6.30
C ASP A 164 -14.82 22.62 -5.79
N CYS A 165 -14.88 21.40 -5.25
CA CYS A 165 -13.75 20.77 -4.55
C CYS A 165 -12.55 20.54 -5.48
N SER A 166 -11.51 21.38 -5.37
CA SER A 166 -10.34 21.35 -6.26
C SER A 166 -9.14 22.14 -5.73
N GLY A 167 -7.97 21.90 -6.31
CA GLY A 167 -6.78 22.76 -6.18
C GLY A 167 -5.83 22.44 -5.02
N ALA A 168 -6.16 21.50 -4.12
CA ALA A 168 -5.17 20.99 -3.17
C ALA A 168 -4.07 20.24 -3.93
N SER A 169 -2.82 20.34 -3.44
CA SER A 169 -1.68 19.63 -4.02
C SER A 169 -0.90 18.83 -2.99
N GLY A 170 -0.22 17.79 -3.44
CA GLY A 170 0.49 16.84 -2.60
C GLY A 170 1.31 15.84 -3.40
N MET A 171 2.06 15.01 -2.69
CA MET A 171 2.84 13.93 -3.27
C MET A 171 2.28 12.59 -2.79
N LEU A 172 2.42 11.57 -3.63
CA LEU A 172 2.16 10.18 -3.23
C LEU A 172 3.51 9.52 -2.96
N VAL A 173 3.75 9.16 -1.70
CA VAL A 173 5.05 8.73 -1.18
C VAL A 173 4.98 7.30 -0.69
N SER A 174 5.94 6.47 -1.09
CA SER A 174 5.98 5.07 -0.70
C SER A 174 6.33 4.89 0.77
N ALA A 175 5.63 3.99 1.48
CA ALA A 175 5.89 3.68 2.89
C ALA A 175 7.31 3.14 3.14
N ALA A 176 7.95 2.53 2.13
CA ALA A 176 9.34 2.07 2.21
C ALA A 176 10.34 3.22 2.44
N GLN A 177 9.99 4.44 2.03
CA GLN A 177 10.81 5.63 2.25
C GLN A 177 10.68 6.18 3.67
N GLU A 178 9.50 6.10 4.29
CA GLU A 178 9.30 6.52 5.68
C GLU A 178 10.09 5.64 6.67
N ALA A 179 10.39 4.39 6.29
CA ALA A 179 11.20 3.47 7.08
C ALA A 179 12.72 3.71 6.98
N SER A 180 13.20 4.55 6.05
CA SER A 180 14.64 4.69 5.78
C SER A 180 15.39 5.63 6.75
N GLU A 181 14.71 6.18 7.77
CA GLU A 181 15.34 7.06 8.78
C GLU A 181 15.72 6.37 10.10
N VAL A 182 15.57 5.04 10.21
CA VAL A 182 16.04 4.29 11.39
C VAL A 182 17.32 3.52 11.05
N PRO A 183 18.49 3.86 11.63
CA PRO A 183 19.66 3.01 11.55
C PRO A 183 19.34 1.67 12.22
N GLU A 184 19.29 0.57 11.46
CA GLU A 184 19.12 -0.76 12.04
C GLU A 184 20.23 -1.05 13.07
N PRO A 185 19.89 -1.59 14.26
CA PRO A 185 20.82 -2.41 15.01
C PRO A 185 20.23 -3.82 15.11
N ALA A 186 20.49 -4.69 14.14
CA ALA A 186 20.15 -6.11 14.29
C ALA A 186 21.17 -7.09 13.70
N THR A 187 22.06 -6.66 12.80
CA THR A 187 23.15 -7.53 12.30
C THR A 187 24.26 -7.74 13.34
N GLY A 188 24.48 -6.78 14.24
CA GLY A 188 25.47 -6.90 15.33
C GLY A 188 25.08 -7.89 16.43
N ALA A 189 23.78 -8.02 16.73
CA ALA A 189 23.29 -8.87 17.81
C ALA A 189 23.40 -10.37 17.49
N ILE A 190 23.19 -10.77 16.24
CA ILE A 190 23.24 -12.17 15.80
C ILE A 190 24.69 -12.68 15.72
N VAL A 191 25.64 -11.83 15.32
CA VAL A 191 27.08 -12.19 15.32
C VAL A 191 27.63 -12.28 16.75
N GLY A 192 27.20 -11.42 17.66
CA GLY A 192 27.61 -11.43 19.06
C GLY A 192 27.17 -12.68 19.83
N LEU A 193 25.93 -13.14 19.63
CA LEU A 193 25.40 -14.35 20.29
C LEU A 193 26.06 -15.63 19.78
N GLY A 194 26.44 -15.69 18.49
CA GLY A 194 27.17 -16.83 17.91
C GLY A 194 28.56 -17.04 18.52
N LEU A 195 29.27 -15.95 18.84
CA LEU A 195 30.62 -16.02 19.42
C LEU A 195 30.62 -16.45 20.90
N VAL A 196 29.60 -16.05 21.68
CA VAL A 196 29.45 -16.46 23.08
C VAL A 196 29.11 -17.95 23.19
N ALA A 197 28.25 -18.47 22.31
CA ALA A 197 27.94 -19.90 22.25
C ALA A 197 29.16 -20.75 21.90
N ALA A 198 30.00 -20.30 20.95
CA ALA A 198 31.25 -20.97 20.58
C ALA A 198 32.30 -20.98 21.71
N TRP A 199 32.36 -19.91 22.51
CA TRP A 199 33.28 -19.83 23.65
C TRP A 199 32.87 -20.72 24.82
N CYS A 200 31.56 -20.80 25.12
CA CYS A 200 31.02 -21.68 26.15
C CYS A 200 31.16 -23.17 25.79
N ALA A 201 31.04 -23.53 24.49
CA ALA A 201 31.26 -24.89 24.02
C ALA A 201 32.74 -25.33 24.16
N ARG A 202 33.70 -24.44 23.91
CA ARG A 202 35.14 -24.74 24.08
C ARG A 202 35.55 -24.97 25.53
N ARG A 203 34.90 -24.34 26.52
CA ARG A 203 35.24 -24.53 27.95
C ARG A 203 34.78 -25.86 28.54
N ARG A 204 33.78 -26.52 27.95
CA ARG A 204 33.25 -27.80 28.45
C ARG A 204 34.04 -29.04 28.02
N GLN A 205 35.03 -28.91 27.13
CA GLN A 205 35.78 -30.04 26.57
C GLN A 205 37.18 -30.25 27.18
N ARG A 206 37.53 -29.65 28.32
CA ARG A 206 38.74 -30.07 29.06
C ARG A 206 38.44 -31.35 29.85
N PRO A 207 39.03 -32.52 29.50
CA PRO A 207 38.86 -33.73 30.29
C PRO A 207 39.70 -33.62 31.57
N ALA A 208 39.09 -33.93 32.71
CA ALA A 208 39.83 -34.24 33.92
C ALA A 208 40.63 -35.54 33.67
N ARG A 209 41.96 -35.42 33.51
CA ARG A 209 42.86 -36.55 33.70
C ARG A 209 42.97 -36.79 35.21
N SER A 210 42.24 -37.78 35.70
CA SER A 210 42.59 -38.46 36.96
C SER A 210 43.70 -39.44 36.65
N SER A 211 44.85 -39.19 37.27
CA SER A 211 46.02 -40.07 37.28
C SER A 211 45.73 -41.36 38.05
N ALA A 212 46.54 -42.38 37.73
CA ALA A 212 46.73 -43.60 38.51
C ALA A 212 47.19 -43.33 39.95
#